data_AF-A0A2R4JKH5-F1
#
_entry.id   AF-A0A2R4JKH5-F1
#
_cell.length_a   1.000
_cell.length_b   1.000
_cell.length_c   1.000
_cell.angle_alpha   90.00
_cell.angle_beta   90.00
_cell.angle_gamma   90.00
#
_symmetry.space_group_name_H-M   'P 1'
#
loop_
_entity.id
_entity.type
_entity.pdbx_description
1 polymer ?
#
loop_
_entity_poly.entity_id
_entity_poly.type
_entity_poly.pdbx_seq_one_letter_code
_entity_poly.pdbx_strand_id
1 'polypeptide(L)' 'MTWLAELRREQDLTQRDIADSMGVSAPRISAIEHGEIDRTEVATLRSYVRALGGELRIVADFGDTHYTVA' A
#
# COMPACT_ATOMS: atom_id res chain seq x y z
N MET A 1 -7.07 6.72 -1.77
CA MET A 1 -7.05 5.86 -0.57
C MET A 1 -6.24 6.50 0.56
N THR A 2 -6.90 7.24 1.45
CA THR A 2 -6.26 8.06 2.49
C THR A 2 -5.39 7.30 3.49
N TRP A 3 -5.72 6.04 3.79
CA TRP A 3 -5.02 5.26 4.82
C TRP A 3 -3.54 4.96 4.50
N LEU A 4 -3.17 4.82 3.22
CA LEU A 4 -1.77 4.60 2.81
C LEU A 4 -0.90 5.81 3.12
N ALA A 5 -1.42 7.01 2.82
CA ALA A 5 -0.74 8.26 3.10
C ALA A 5 -0.57 8.50 4.61
N GLU A 6 -1.52 8.03 5.41
CA GLU A 6 -1.45 8.10 6.87
C GLU A 6 -0.39 7.17 7.43
N LEU A 7 -0.41 5.89 7.01
CA LEU A 7 0.59 4.88 7.42
C LEU A 7 2.01 5.27 7.02
N ARG A 8 2.22 5.88 5.85
CA ARG A 8 3.52 6.43 5.45
C ARG A 8 3.99 7.57 6.35
N ARG A 9 3.08 8.49 6.73
CA ARG A 9 3.42 9.62 7.61
C ARG A 9 3.75 9.17 9.03
N GLU A 10 3.08 8.12 9.54
CA GLU A 10 3.41 7.52 10.85
C GLU A 10 4.84 6.94 10.91
N GLN A 11 5.44 6.65 9.76
CA GLN A 11 6.83 6.18 9.63
C GLN A 11 7.81 7.32 9.30
N ASP A 12 7.38 8.59 9.34
CA ASP A 12 8.18 9.78 8.99
C ASP A 12 8.74 9.78 7.54
N LEU A 13 8.06 9.10 6.61
CA LEU A 13 8.50 8.96 5.22
C LEU A 13 7.76 9.92 4.27
N THR A 14 8.45 10.39 3.23
CA THR A 14 7.86 11.17 2.13
C THR A 14 7.37 10.27 1.00
N GLN A 15 6.51 10.80 0.12
CA GLN A 15 6.11 10.08 -1.10
C GLN A 15 7.30 9.72 -1.99
N ARG A 16 8.37 10.52 -1.96
CA ARG A 16 9.59 10.29 -2.72
C ARG A 16 10.41 9.13 -2.15
N ASP A 17 10.49 9.00 -0.83
CA ASP A 17 11.19 7.87 -0.19
C ASP A 17 10.55 6.53 -0.58
N ILE A 18 9.21 6.49 -0.60
CA ILE A 18 8.47 5.30 -1.06
C ILE A 18 8.63 5.08 -2.57
N ALA A 19 8.57 6.14 -3.36
CA ALA A 19 8.76 6.05 -4.82
C ALA A 19 10.13 5.46 -5.17
N ASP A 20 11.18 5.94 -4.50
CA ASP A 20 12.56 5.47 -4.66
C ASP A 20 12.69 4.00 -4.25
N SER A 21 12.10 3.61 -3.11
CA SER A 21 12.08 2.19 -2.68
C SER A 21 11.31 1.28 -3.62
N MET A 22 10.25 1.77 -4.27
CA MET A 22 9.41 0.99 -5.18
C MET A 22 9.90 1.03 -6.64
N GLY A 23 10.90 1.85 -6.97
CA GLY A 23 11.39 2.03 -8.33
C GLY A 23 10.35 2.69 -9.25
N VAL A 24 9.53 3.59 -8.70
CA VAL A 24 8.46 4.30 -9.43
C VAL A 24 8.58 5.81 -9.24
N SER A 25 7.73 6.59 -9.93
CA SER A 25 7.72 8.05 -9.78
C SER A 25 6.87 8.49 -8.57
N ALA A 26 7.23 9.61 -7.94
CA ALA A 26 6.43 10.19 -6.86
C ALA A 26 4.97 10.54 -7.26
N PRO A 27 4.69 11.04 -8.49
CA PRO A 27 3.30 11.17 -8.95
C PRO A 27 2.53 9.86 -8.99
N ARG A 28 3.19 8.73 -9.29
CA ARG A 28 2.56 7.41 -9.22
C ARG A 28 2.20 7.02 -7.79
N ILE A 29 3.03 7.37 -6.81
CA ILE A 29 2.70 7.21 -5.39
C ILE A 29 1.50 8.08 -4.99
N SER A 30 1.45 9.33 -5.46
CA SER A 30 0.29 10.19 -5.25
C SER A 30 -0.99 9.56 -5.82
N ALA A 31 -0.97 9.08 -7.06
CA ALA A 31 -2.14 8.42 -7.66
C ALA A 31 -2.61 7.18 -6.85
N ILE A 32 -1.67 6.38 -6.33
CA ILE A 32 -1.96 5.26 -5.42
C ILE A 32 -2.64 5.77 -4.15
N GLU A 33 -2.07 6.77 -3.48
CA GLU A 33 -2.61 7.37 -2.26
C GLU A 33 -3.97 8.06 -2.47
N HIS A 34 -4.29 8.49 -3.70
CA HIS A 34 -5.58 9.06 -4.05
C HIS A 34 -6.59 8.02 -4.56
N GLY A 35 -6.18 6.76 -4.79
CA GLY A 35 -7.06 5.68 -5.23
C GLY A 35 -7.42 5.79 -6.72
N GLU A 36 -6.55 6.40 -7.51
CA GLU A 36 -6.74 6.64 -8.94
C GLU A 36 -6.22 5.47 -9.81
N ILE A 37 -5.94 4.30 -9.23
CA ILE A 37 -5.40 3.14 -9.94
C ILE A 37 -6.44 2.03 -10.04
N ASP A 38 -6.81 1.66 -11.26
CA ASP A 38 -7.86 0.67 -11.51
C ASP A 38 -7.35 -0.79 -11.44
N ARG A 39 -8.13 -1.63 -10.74
CA ARG A 39 -8.23 -3.12 -10.77
C ARG A 39 -7.02 -4.03 -10.59
N THR A 40 -5.80 -3.54 -10.38
CA THR A 40 -4.62 -4.39 -10.03
C THR A 40 -3.92 -3.92 -8.76
N GLU A 41 -4.71 -3.58 -7.74
CA GLU A 41 -4.23 -2.90 -6.54
C GLU A 41 -3.44 -3.81 -5.59
N VAL A 42 -3.77 -5.10 -5.50
CA VAL A 42 -3.18 -5.99 -4.48
C VAL A 42 -1.65 -6.07 -4.57
N ALA A 43 -1.11 -6.25 -5.77
CA ALA A 43 0.35 -6.29 -5.96
C ALA A 43 1.00 -4.94 -5.65
N THR A 44 0.33 -3.85 -6.00
CA THR A 44 0.80 -2.48 -5.72
C THR A 44 0.79 -2.19 -4.22
N LEU A 45 -0.30 -2.52 -3.53
CA LEU A 45 -0.43 -2.42 -2.07
C LEU A 45 0.61 -3.28 -1.37
N ARG A 46 0.87 -4.48 -1.87
CA ARG A 46 1.89 -5.38 -1.32
C ARG A 46 3.29 -4.77 -1.43
N SER A 47 3.63 -4.21 -2.59
CA SER A 47 4.91 -3.53 -2.78
C SER A 47 5.03 -2.26 -1.93
N TYR A 48 3.94 -1.52 -1.76
CA TYR A 48 3.90 -0.32 -0.91
C TYR A 48 4.11 -0.67 0.57
N VAL A 49 3.35 -1.64 1.10
CA VAL A 49 3.50 -2.10 2.49
C VAL A 49 4.90 -2.69 2.72
N ARG A 50 5.47 -3.41 1.74
CA ARG A 50 6.86 -3.89 1.82
C ARG A 50 7.90 -2.77 1.83
N ALA A 51 7.70 -1.70 1.05
CA ALA A 51 8.57 -0.53 1.06
C ALA A 51 8.59 0.17 2.44
N LEU A 52 7.50 0.02 3.20
CA LEU A 52 7.39 0.48 4.59
C LEU A 52 7.94 -0.52 5.62
N GLY A 53 8.54 -1.63 5.18
CA GLY A 53 9.04 -2.69 6.05
C GLY A 53 7.96 -3.62 6.62
N GLY A 54 6.72 -3.52 6.11
CA GLY A 54 5.59 -4.33 6.55
C GLY A 54 5.28 -5.52 5.64
N GLU A 55 4.28 -6.30 6.07
CA GLU A 55 3.71 -7.40 5.29
C GLU A 55 2.21 -7.16 5.08
N LEU A 56 1.78 -7.06 3.81
CA LEU A 56 0.35 -6.99 3.49
C LEU A 56 -0.27 -8.38 3.65
N ARG A 57 -1.25 -8.51 4.55
CA ARG A 57 -2.13 -9.68 4.67
C ARG A 57 -3.50 -9.34 4.12
N ILE A 58 -3.98 -10.15 3.19
CA ILE A 58 -5.34 -10.04 2.66
C ILE A 58 -6.20 -11.00 3.45
N VAL A 59 -7.24 -10.49 4.09
CA VAL A 59 -8.16 -11.30 4.88
C VAL A 59 -9.51 -11.34 4.17
N ALA A 60 -9.94 -12.56 3.83
CA ALA A 60 -11.33 -12.81 3.47
C ALA A 60 -12.11 -13.09 4.76
N ASP A 61 -12.98 -12.17 5.14
CA ASP A 61 -13.77 -12.19 6.35
C ASP A 61 -15.19 -12.71 6.04
N PHE A 62 -15.60 -13.76 6.75
CA PHE A 62 -16.93 -14.38 6.68
C PHE A 62 -17.66 -14.33 8.04
N GLY A 63 -17.30 -13.38 8.91
CA GLY A 63 -17.83 -13.21 10.26
C GLY A 63 -17.26 -14.23 11.24
N ASP A 64 -17.72 -15.47 11.13
CA ASP A 64 -17.32 -16.56 12.04
C ASP A 64 -16.01 -17.23 11.60
N THR A 65 -15.54 -16.95 10.38
CA THR A 65 -14.31 -17.54 9.82
C THR A 65 -13.55 -16.52 9.00
N HIS A 66 -12.23 -16.55 9.12
CA HIS A 66 -11.32 -15.67 8.41
C HIS A 66 -10.27 -16.50 7.67
N TYR A 67 -10.01 -16.16 6.41
CA TYR A 67 -8.96 -16.77 5.62
C TYR A 67 -7.92 -15.71 5.25
N THR A 68 -6.66 -15.97 5.60
CA THR A 68 -5.55 -15.12 5.16
C THR A 68 -5.01 -15.66 3.84
N VAL A 69 -5.01 -14.81 2.81
CA VAL A 69 -4.36 -15.10 1.53
C VAL A 69 -2.95 -14.53 1.60
N ALA A 70 -1.96 -15.43 1.54
CA ALA A 70 -0.53 -15.08 1.51
C ALA A 70 -0.11 -14.49 0.16
#